data_AF-A0A959EZH7-F1
#
_entry.id   AF-A0A959EZH7-F1
#
_cell.length_a   1.000
_cell.length_b   1.000
_cell.length_c   1.000
_cell.angle_alpha   90.00
_cell.angle_beta   90.00
_cell.angle_gamma   90.00
#
_symmetry.space_group_name_H-M   'P 1'
#
loop_
_entity.id
_entity.type
_entity.pdbx_description
1 polymer ?
#
loop_
_entity_poly.entity_id
_entity_poly.type
_entity_poly.pdbx_seq_one_letter_code
_entity_poly.pdbx_strand_id
1 'polypeptide(L)'
;MALPVDYDDVDAPSLDCSGSPWDTNGDGYPQVGEVDGPTVFGQPFANGDLCDLTMTYTDEVIDICPGSFKILRKWSIIDWCAGEDAEHNQIIKVLDTTGPDVVCPQGPVTINVYAGGQNTNGPHDVCTGYVTIPPLAINGDDCSGVDGGAHVTEIWTLGAGQLIQSIPGNGGTFADIELIADNPPTNNAQYTIRHRIYDNCGNVTDCLYDITVVDKVPPVAICDEITDLAITNNGQTGEGCSLLPAENLDDGSYDNCGDVWFYAAKMNPFLQPPYFYQYYPALEFCCDEIGENMVILLVLDFDPTPFALPDGSIFLLPGQSVFEGSFNTCMVTVNV
;
A
#
# COMPACT_ATOMS: atom_id res chain seq x y z
N MET A 1 -7.80 57.12 19.40
CA MET A 1 -7.58 55.73 19.81
C MET A 1 -7.87 54.84 18.62
N ALA A 2 -7.10 53.77 18.41
CA ALA A 2 -7.39 52.76 17.41
C ALA A 2 -7.66 51.43 18.13
N LEU A 3 -8.67 50.71 17.67
CA LEU A 3 -9.08 49.41 18.20
C LEU A 3 -8.39 48.30 17.40
N PRO A 4 -8.11 47.14 18.02
CA PRO A 4 -7.43 46.05 17.34
C PRO A 4 -8.32 45.44 16.24
N VAL A 5 -7.68 44.89 15.21
CA VAL A 5 -8.33 44.23 14.07
C VAL A 5 -8.71 42.79 14.40
N ASP A 6 -9.62 42.22 13.62
CA ASP A 6 -10.00 40.82 13.72
C ASP A 6 -8.98 39.91 13.00
N TYR A 7 -8.57 38.82 13.66
CA TYR A 7 -7.69 37.78 13.11
C TYR A 7 -8.56 36.61 12.64
N ASP A 8 -9.32 36.86 11.57
CA ASP A 8 -10.44 36.03 11.13
C ASP A 8 -10.37 35.61 9.65
N ASP A 9 -9.23 35.76 9.00
CA ASP A 9 -8.98 35.56 7.56
C ASP A 9 -9.78 36.49 6.62
N VAL A 10 -10.50 37.48 7.17
CA VAL A 10 -11.15 38.54 6.42
C VAL A 10 -10.36 39.84 6.57
N ASP A 11 -10.13 40.25 7.82
CA ASP A 11 -9.41 41.48 8.14
C ASP A 11 -7.90 41.23 8.32
N ALA A 12 -7.53 40.19 9.07
CA ALA A 12 -6.16 39.69 9.21
C ALA A 12 -6.13 38.15 9.20
N PRO A 13 -5.00 37.52 8.81
CA PRO A 13 -4.86 36.07 8.84
C PRO A 13 -5.10 35.50 10.25
N SER A 14 -5.72 34.34 10.32
CA SER A 14 -5.80 33.53 11.54
C SER A 14 -4.41 33.11 12.04
N LEU A 15 -4.34 32.73 13.31
CA LEU A 15 -3.14 32.21 13.92
C LEU A 15 -3.06 30.69 13.71
N ASP A 16 -1.87 30.19 13.43
CA ASP A 16 -1.55 28.76 13.39
C ASP A 16 -1.63 28.16 14.80
N CYS A 17 -2.31 27.04 15.00
CA CYS A 17 -2.46 26.39 16.31
C CYS A 17 -1.17 25.94 17.02
N SER A 18 -0.02 25.89 16.34
CA SER A 18 1.27 25.42 16.90
C SER A 18 1.81 26.24 18.09
N GLY A 19 1.11 27.31 18.50
CA GLY A 19 1.32 28.05 19.75
C GLY A 19 2.53 28.99 19.76
N SER A 20 3.58 28.65 19.01
CA SER A 20 4.81 29.41 18.91
C SER A 20 4.82 30.17 17.58
N PRO A 21 4.50 31.48 17.55
CA PRO A 21 4.93 32.47 18.56
C PRO A 21 3.83 33.18 19.36
N TRP A 22 2.54 32.83 19.22
CA TRP A 22 1.45 33.69 19.73
C TRP A 22 1.02 33.44 21.19
N ASP A 23 1.34 32.29 21.79
CA ASP A 23 1.10 31.99 23.21
C ASP A 23 2.44 31.80 23.94
N THR A 24 3.00 32.91 24.45
CA THR A 24 4.28 32.89 25.18
C THR A 24 4.12 32.82 26.71
N ASN A 25 2.91 33.02 27.23
CA ASN A 25 2.62 32.98 28.67
C ASN A 25 2.17 31.58 29.14
N GLY A 26 1.81 30.69 28.20
CA GLY A 26 1.46 29.30 28.44
C GLY A 26 0.05 29.12 29.02
N ASP A 27 -0.83 30.10 28.84
CA ASP A 27 -2.24 29.99 29.27
C ASP A 27 -3.15 29.36 28.21
N GLY A 28 -2.62 29.06 27.02
CA GLY A 28 -3.34 28.44 25.91
C GLY A 28 -3.96 29.44 24.95
N TYR A 29 -3.79 30.76 25.15
CA TYR A 29 -4.48 31.78 24.37
C TYR A 29 -3.55 32.88 23.83
N PRO A 30 -3.87 33.49 22.68
CA PRO A 30 -3.08 34.58 22.09
C PRO A 30 -2.91 35.79 23.00
N GLN A 31 -1.66 36.16 23.25
CA GLN A 31 -1.32 37.36 23.99
C GLN A 31 -1.65 38.64 23.19
N VAL A 32 -1.90 39.73 23.91
CA VAL A 32 -2.25 41.05 23.31
C VAL A 32 -1.21 41.53 22.29
N GLY A 33 0.07 41.25 22.51
CA GLY A 33 1.15 41.70 21.62
C GLY A 33 1.15 41.04 20.24
N GLU A 34 0.45 39.92 20.07
CA GLU A 34 0.47 39.10 18.85
C GLU A 34 -0.75 39.33 17.96
N VAL A 35 -1.87 39.69 18.60
CA VAL A 35 -3.15 40.01 17.93
C VAL A 35 -3.50 41.49 17.97
N ASP A 36 -2.51 42.33 18.26
CA ASP A 36 -2.67 43.75 18.58
C ASP A 36 -3.62 44.03 19.78
N GLY A 37 -3.41 45.18 20.41
CA GLY A 37 -4.29 45.72 21.44
C GLY A 37 -4.75 47.14 21.10
N PRO A 38 -5.66 47.73 21.89
CA PRO A 38 -6.03 49.13 21.74
C PRO A 38 -4.81 50.06 21.83
N THR A 39 -4.70 51.00 20.89
CA THR A 39 -3.57 51.94 20.84
C THR A 39 -4.01 53.40 20.90
N VAL A 40 -3.13 54.26 21.42
CA VAL A 40 -3.31 55.72 21.43
C VAL A 40 -2.17 56.34 20.61
N PHE A 41 -2.53 57.16 19.60
CA PHE A 41 -1.59 57.68 18.59
C PHE A 41 -0.75 56.60 17.90
N GLY A 42 -1.31 55.40 17.73
CA GLY A 42 -0.63 54.26 17.08
C GLY A 42 0.47 53.61 17.94
N GLN A 43 0.48 53.86 19.25
CA GLN A 43 1.39 53.22 20.20
C GLN A 43 0.60 52.47 21.29
N PRO A 44 1.07 51.30 21.75
CA PRO A 44 0.55 50.65 22.95
C PRO A 44 0.70 51.58 24.17
N PHE A 45 -0.19 51.44 25.15
CA PHE A 45 -0.13 52.18 26.41
C PHE A 45 -0.33 51.22 27.59
N ALA A 46 0.25 51.54 28.75
CA ALA A 46 0.02 50.78 29.97
C ALA A 46 -1.13 51.36 30.79
N ASN A 47 -1.78 50.53 31.61
CA ASN A 47 -2.82 50.99 32.51
C ASN A 47 -2.27 52.02 33.51
N GLY A 48 -2.96 53.14 33.65
CA GLY A 48 -2.54 54.27 34.48
C GLY A 48 -1.69 55.31 33.74
N ASP A 49 -1.26 55.03 32.51
CA ASP A 49 -0.62 56.03 31.65
C ASP A 49 -1.65 56.97 31.01
N LEU A 50 -1.17 58.04 30.35
CA LEU A 50 -1.97 58.91 29.48
C LEU A 50 -3.33 59.32 30.08
N CYS A 51 -3.31 59.95 31.26
CA CYS A 51 -4.51 60.38 31.99
C CYS A 51 -5.32 59.22 32.60
N ASP A 52 -4.61 58.30 33.25
CA ASP A 52 -5.16 57.15 33.96
C ASP A 52 -5.96 56.19 33.06
N LEU A 53 -5.77 56.24 31.74
CA LEU A 53 -6.42 55.34 30.79
C LEU A 53 -6.21 53.89 31.23
N THR A 54 -7.31 53.15 31.28
CA THR A 54 -7.30 51.75 31.72
C THR A 54 -7.96 50.88 30.65
N MET A 55 -7.28 49.81 30.26
CA MET A 55 -7.81 48.75 29.42
C MET A 55 -7.80 47.41 30.17
N THR A 56 -8.81 46.59 29.91
CA THR A 56 -8.84 45.18 30.26
C THR A 56 -9.54 44.42 29.15
N TYR A 57 -9.42 43.09 29.15
CA TYR A 57 -10.18 42.24 28.26
C TYR A 57 -10.71 41.00 28.98
N THR A 58 -11.72 40.38 28.38
CA THR A 58 -12.22 39.05 28.75
C THR A 58 -12.39 38.22 27.48
N ASP A 59 -11.97 36.96 27.55
CA ASP A 59 -12.03 36.04 26.42
C ASP A 59 -13.19 35.05 26.57
N GLU A 60 -14.00 34.94 25.53
CA GLU A 60 -14.95 33.84 25.35
C GLU A 60 -14.41 32.89 24.26
N VAL A 61 -14.14 31.64 24.64
CA VAL A 61 -13.52 30.62 23.79
C VAL A 61 -14.59 29.71 23.23
N ILE A 62 -14.54 29.46 21.92
CA ILE A 62 -15.44 28.56 21.19
C ILE A 62 -14.57 27.52 20.48
N ASP A 63 -14.56 26.30 21.02
CA ASP A 63 -13.82 25.18 20.46
C ASP A 63 -14.35 24.79 19.07
N ILE A 64 -13.45 24.52 18.13
CA ILE A 64 -13.78 24.00 16.79
C ILE A 64 -13.48 22.51 16.73
N CYS A 65 -12.23 22.16 17.01
CA CYS A 65 -11.67 20.81 17.02
C CYS A 65 -10.43 20.85 17.95
N PRO A 66 -9.84 19.70 18.32
CA PRO A 66 -8.64 19.71 19.16
C PRO A 66 -7.57 20.65 18.59
N GLY A 67 -6.97 21.49 19.43
CA GLY A 67 -5.96 22.48 19.00
C GLY A 67 -6.50 23.71 18.26
N SER A 68 -7.76 23.73 17.81
CA SER A 68 -8.35 24.86 17.08
C SER A 68 -9.57 25.46 17.77
N PHE A 69 -9.62 26.78 17.86
CA PHE A 69 -10.69 27.49 18.55
C PHE A 69 -10.84 28.93 18.03
N LYS A 70 -11.96 29.55 18.40
CA LYS A 70 -12.22 30.98 18.19
C LYS A 70 -12.26 31.66 19.54
N ILE A 71 -11.79 32.90 19.59
CA ILE A 71 -11.93 33.78 20.74
C ILE A 71 -12.75 34.99 20.31
N LEU A 72 -13.79 35.29 21.08
CA LEU A 72 -14.42 36.60 21.11
C LEU A 72 -13.82 37.38 22.28
N ARG A 73 -12.80 38.20 21.99
CA ARG A 73 -12.11 39.01 22.99
C ARG A 73 -12.83 40.33 23.14
N LYS A 74 -13.43 40.55 24.31
CA LYS A 74 -14.10 41.80 24.63
C LYS A 74 -13.15 42.73 25.36
N TRP A 75 -12.80 43.83 24.73
CA TRP A 75 -12.03 44.93 25.30
C TRP A 75 -12.95 45.89 26.05
N SER A 76 -12.57 46.27 27.27
CA SER A 76 -13.19 47.34 28.05
C SER A 76 -12.15 48.42 28.35
N ILE A 77 -12.41 49.62 27.84
CA ILE A 77 -11.49 50.76 27.92
C ILE A 77 -12.20 51.89 28.66
N ILE A 78 -11.56 52.43 29.69
CA ILE A 78 -12.07 53.52 30.51
C ILE A 78 -11.08 54.68 30.46
N ASP A 79 -11.58 55.85 30.06
CA ASP A 79 -10.89 57.13 30.19
C ASP A 79 -11.41 57.84 31.45
N TRP A 80 -10.65 57.75 32.54
CA TRP A 80 -11.03 58.39 33.81
C TRP A 80 -10.95 59.92 33.77
N CYS A 81 -10.26 60.50 32.78
CA CYS A 81 -10.15 61.94 32.63
C CYS A 81 -11.35 62.53 31.87
N ALA A 82 -11.85 61.83 30.86
CA ALA A 82 -13.07 62.21 30.14
C ALA A 82 -14.34 61.70 30.85
N GLY A 83 -14.22 60.67 31.70
CA GLY A 83 -15.37 59.97 32.28
C GLY A 83 -16.14 59.16 31.23
N GLU A 84 -15.43 58.67 30.20
CA GLU A 84 -15.98 57.93 29.08
C GLU A 84 -15.51 56.47 29.12
N ASP A 85 -16.36 55.57 28.64
CA ASP A 85 -16.05 54.16 28.45
C ASP A 85 -16.33 53.72 27.01
N ALA A 86 -15.57 52.72 26.57
CA ALA A 86 -15.73 52.10 25.26
C ALA A 86 -15.55 50.58 25.38
N GLU A 87 -16.33 49.86 24.58
CA GLU A 87 -16.20 48.41 24.42
C GLU A 87 -15.93 48.08 22.95
N HIS A 88 -15.10 47.07 22.72
CA HIS A 88 -14.83 46.54 21.39
C HIS A 88 -14.72 45.03 21.43
N ASN A 89 -15.38 44.37 20.49
CA ASN A 89 -15.24 42.92 20.32
C ASN A 89 -14.24 42.67 19.20
N GLN A 90 -13.25 41.85 19.51
CA GLN A 90 -12.26 41.35 18.57
C GLN A 90 -12.49 39.86 18.35
N ILE A 91 -12.50 39.42 17.10
CA ILE A 91 -12.57 38.00 16.74
C ILE A 91 -11.16 37.52 16.45
N ILE A 92 -10.73 36.45 17.11
CA ILE A 92 -9.43 35.81 16.89
C ILE A 92 -9.68 34.33 16.58
N LYS A 93 -9.08 33.83 15.50
CA LYS A 93 -9.10 32.42 15.15
C LYS A 93 -7.72 31.82 15.35
N VAL A 94 -7.69 30.65 15.98
CA VAL A 94 -6.52 29.78 16.08
C VAL A 94 -6.90 28.48 15.39
N LEU A 95 -6.23 28.15 14.28
CA LEU A 95 -6.62 27.07 13.40
C LEU A 95 -5.45 26.13 13.11
N ASP A 96 -5.77 24.84 13.17
CA ASP A 96 -5.03 23.79 12.49
C ASP A 96 -5.44 23.74 11.03
N THR A 97 -4.47 23.96 10.15
CA THR A 97 -4.68 23.98 8.70
C THR A 97 -3.78 22.97 7.99
N THR A 98 -3.08 22.12 8.74
CA THR A 98 -2.10 21.18 8.22
C THR A 98 -2.58 19.76 8.44
N GLY A 99 -2.46 18.91 7.41
CA GLY A 99 -2.73 17.49 7.58
C GLY A 99 -1.64 16.77 8.36
N PRO A 100 -1.89 15.51 8.80
CA PRO A 100 -0.92 14.70 9.54
C PRO A 100 0.42 14.50 8.81
N ASP A 101 1.50 14.32 9.57
CA ASP A 101 2.81 13.94 9.02
C ASP A 101 2.86 12.43 8.74
N VAL A 102 3.05 12.06 7.47
CA VAL A 102 3.02 10.67 6.99
C VAL A 102 4.29 10.32 6.21
N VAL A 103 4.81 9.12 6.44
CA VAL A 103 5.98 8.61 5.73
C VAL A 103 5.53 7.86 4.47
N CYS A 104 5.62 8.53 3.32
CA CYS A 104 5.30 7.95 2.02
C CYS A 104 6.40 7.02 1.48
N PRO A 105 6.03 5.90 0.82
CA PRO A 105 6.96 5.11 0.03
C PRO A 105 7.63 5.98 -1.05
N GLN A 106 8.95 5.87 -1.18
CA GLN A 106 9.75 6.69 -2.10
C GLN A 106 9.89 6.06 -3.50
N GLY A 107 9.28 4.90 -3.73
CA GLY A 107 9.39 4.14 -4.98
C GLY A 107 8.33 3.04 -5.06
N PRO A 108 8.31 2.29 -6.18
CA PRO A 108 7.31 1.27 -6.39
C PRO A 108 7.46 0.14 -5.36
N VAL A 109 6.32 -0.32 -4.84
CA VAL A 109 6.26 -1.43 -3.87
C VAL A 109 5.79 -2.70 -4.57
N THR A 110 6.48 -3.81 -4.36
CA THR A 110 6.06 -5.12 -4.87
C THR A 110 5.13 -5.81 -3.87
N ILE A 111 3.96 -6.25 -4.33
CA ILE A 111 2.99 -7.02 -3.54
C ILE A 111 2.80 -8.38 -4.19
N ASN A 112 3.13 -9.46 -3.46
CA ASN A 112 2.90 -10.84 -3.91
C ASN A 112 1.48 -11.27 -3.53
N VAL A 113 0.75 -11.88 -4.48
CA VAL A 113 -0.62 -12.35 -4.28
C VAL A 113 -0.65 -13.87 -4.33
N TYR A 114 -0.92 -14.51 -3.19
CA TYR A 114 -0.90 -15.97 -3.06
C TYR A 114 -2.29 -16.62 -3.11
N ALA A 115 -3.34 -15.81 -3.30
CA ALA A 115 -4.72 -16.29 -3.33
C ALA A 115 -5.49 -15.61 -4.46
N GLY A 116 -5.94 -16.43 -5.41
CA GLY A 116 -6.82 -16.00 -6.50
C GLY A 116 -8.18 -15.54 -5.97
N GLY A 117 -8.80 -14.65 -6.74
CA GLY A 117 -10.16 -14.18 -6.52
C GLY A 117 -11.13 -15.36 -6.53
N GLN A 118 -12.20 -15.25 -5.75
CA GLN A 118 -13.21 -16.30 -5.69
C GLN A 118 -14.35 -15.96 -6.65
N ASN A 119 -14.55 -16.78 -7.68
CA ASN A 119 -15.80 -16.77 -8.43
C ASN A 119 -16.61 -18.06 -8.16
N THR A 120 -17.70 -18.28 -8.89
CA THR A 120 -18.59 -19.45 -8.69
C THR A 120 -17.94 -20.80 -9.00
N ASN A 121 -16.83 -20.84 -9.73
CA ASN A 121 -16.16 -22.04 -10.21
C ASN A 121 -14.79 -22.33 -9.54
N GLY A 122 -14.28 -21.41 -8.71
CA GLY A 122 -13.09 -21.62 -7.87
C GLY A 122 -11.99 -20.56 -8.06
N PRO A 123 -10.85 -20.68 -7.34
CA PRO A 123 -9.75 -19.71 -7.38
C PRO A 123 -9.00 -19.63 -8.71
N HIS A 124 -9.22 -20.58 -9.63
CA HIS A 124 -8.48 -20.69 -10.88
C HIS A 124 -9.28 -20.30 -12.14
N ASP A 125 -10.48 -19.74 -11.97
CA ASP A 125 -11.36 -19.35 -13.08
C ASP A 125 -11.36 -17.83 -13.35
N VAL A 126 -10.61 -17.06 -12.56
CA VAL A 126 -10.44 -15.61 -12.72
C VAL A 126 -8.99 -15.19 -12.49
N CYS A 127 -8.49 -14.30 -13.33
CA CYS A 127 -7.18 -13.68 -13.14
C CYS A 127 -7.26 -12.45 -12.22
N THR A 128 -7.83 -12.64 -11.03
CA THR A 128 -7.90 -11.62 -10.00
C THR A 128 -7.40 -12.18 -8.68
N GLY A 129 -7.15 -11.33 -7.68
CA GLY A 129 -6.71 -11.77 -6.37
C GLY A 129 -6.87 -10.73 -5.27
N TYR A 130 -6.42 -11.11 -4.08
CA TYR A 130 -6.49 -10.27 -2.88
C TYR A 130 -5.18 -9.50 -2.67
N VAL A 131 -5.20 -8.18 -2.90
CA VAL A 131 -4.04 -7.30 -2.75
C VAL A 131 -4.08 -6.62 -1.38
N THR A 132 -3.10 -6.92 -0.53
CA THR A 132 -3.02 -6.33 0.82
C THR A 132 -1.99 -5.21 0.87
N ILE A 133 -2.47 -4.00 1.16
CA ILE A 133 -1.67 -2.80 1.26
C ILE A 133 -1.30 -2.55 2.73
N PRO A 134 0.00 -2.40 3.05
CA PRO A 134 0.42 -2.11 4.42
C PRO A 134 0.00 -0.69 4.85
N PRO A 135 -0.23 -0.47 6.15
CA PRO A 135 -0.43 0.87 6.69
C PRO A 135 0.82 1.74 6.51
N LEU A 136 0.62 3.03 6.25
CA LEU A 136 1.66 4.05 6.34
C LEU A 136 2.01 4.36 7.80
N ALA A 137 3.27 4.72 8.04
CA ALA A 137 3.66 5.28 9.33
C ALA A 137 3.18 6.73 9.44
N ILE A 138 2.53 7.05 10.56
CA ILE A 138 2.02 8.38 10.88
C ILE A 138 2.81 8.90 12.07
N ASN A 139 3.50 10.04 11.92
CA ASN A 139 4.37 10.61 12.94
C ASN A 139 3.63 11.59 13.88
N GLY A 140 2.31 11.69 13.70
CA GLY A 140 1.46 12.60 14.45
C GLY A 140 0.92 13.70 13.55
N ASP A 141 0.52 14.77 14.21
CA ASP A 141 -0.04 15.98 13.63
C ASP A 141 0.38 17.13 14.55
N ASP A 142 0.38 18.36 14.05
CA ASP A 142 0.91 19.50 14.80
C ASP A 142 0.02 19.82 16.02
N CYS A 143 -1.30 19.85 15.84
CA CYS A 143 -2.21 20.38 16.85
C CYS A 143 -3.40 19.48 17.15
N SER A 144 -4.15 19.09 16.13
CA SER A 144 -5.43 18.44 16.32
C SER A 144 -5.30 16.94 16.55
N GLY A 145 -4.15 16.37 16.23
CA GLY A 145 -3.91 14.94 16.35
C GLY A 145 -4.61 14.17 15.22
N VAL A 146 -4.18 12.93 15.04
CA VAL A 146 -4.64 12.09 13.93
C VAL A 146 -6.03 11.50 14.20
N ASP A 147 -6.95 11.59 13.25
CA ASP A 147 -8.26 10.92 13.32
C ASP A 147 -8.14 9.48 12.80
N GLY A 148 -7.88 8.54 13.72
CA GLY A 148 -7.73 7.13 13.39
C GLY A 148 -8.96 6.45 12.76
N GLY A 149 -10.12 7.11 12.72
CA GLY A 149 -11.36 6.57 12.13
C GLY A 149 -11.67 7.07 10.72
N ALA A 150 -11.04 8.17 10.27
CA ALA A 150 -11.41 8.84 9.02
C ALA A 150 -10.53 8.48 7.80
N HIS A 151 -9.45 7.73 8.00
CA HIS A 151 -8.50 7.39 6.94
C HIS A 151 -9.16 6.59 5.80
N VAL A 152 -8.65 6.78 4.59
CA VAL A 152 -9.10 6.04 3.41
C VAL A 152 -7.89 5.59 2.59
N THR A 153 -7.91 4.33 2.15
CA THR A 153 -6.97 3.81 1.15
C THR A 153 -7.73 3.47 -0.12
N GLU A 154 -7.13 3.81 -1.25
CA GLU A 154 -7.70 3.59 -2.57
C GLU A 154 -6.68 2.95 -3.49
N ILE A 155 -7.18 2.12 -4.40
CA ILE A 155 -6.42 1.54 -5.50
C ILE A 155 -6.97 2.07 -6.82
N TRP A 156 -6.06 2.52 -7.66
CA TRP A 156 -6.32 3.17 -8.94
C TRP A 156 -5.56 2.44 -10.05
N THR A 157 -6.05 2.55 -11.29
CA THR A 157 -5.22 2.23 -12.46
C THR A 157 -3.93 3.06 -12.41
N LEU A 158 -2.85 2.53 -12.97
CA LEU A 158 -1.54 3.20 -12.98
C LEU A 158 -1.64 4.67 -13.42
N GLY A 159 -0.92 5.55 -12.71
CA GLY A 159 -0.94 6.99 -12.93
C GLY A 159 -2.17 7.70 -12.34
N ALA A 160 -2.86 7.06 -11.39
CA ALA A 160 -4.10 7.53 -10.77
C ALA A 160 -5.20 7.90 -11.78
N GLY A 161 -5.37 7.06 -12.81
CA GLY A 161 -6.33 7.30 -13.91
C GLY A 161 -7.79 7.09 -13.51
N GLN A 162 -8.15 5.84 -13.23
CA GLN A 162 -9.50 5.43 -12.82
C GLN A 162 -9.45 4.78 -11.43
N LEU A 163 -10.38 5.18 -10.55
CA LEU A 163 -10.56 4.55 -9.25
C LEU A 163 -11.11 3.13 -9.46
N ILE A 164 -10.40 2.13 -8.93
CA ILE A 164 -10.82 0.73 -8.96
C ILE A 164 -11.65 0.44 -7.71
N GLN A 165 -11.08 0.68 -6.52
CA GLN A 165 -11.74 0.42 -5.25
C GLN A 165 -11.25 1.39 -4.15
N SER A 166 -12.10 1.64 -3.16
CA SER A 166 -11.81 2.43 -1.97
C SER A 166 -12.25 1.65 -0.72
N ILE A 167 -11.40 1.62 0.31
CA ILE A 167 -11.69 1.02 1.61
C ILE A 167 -11.38 2.00 2.74
N PRO A 168 -12.14 1.98 3.85
CA PRO A 168 -11.79 2.74 5.04
C PRO A 168 -10.53 2.15 5.69
N GLY A 169 -9.66 3.02 6.21
CA GLY A 169 -8.43 2.66 6.91
C GLY A 169 -7.16 3.23 6.28
N ASN A 170 -6.05 2.97 6.95
CA ASN A 170 -4.69 3.22 6.47
C ASN A 170 -4.10 1.86 6.08
N GLY A 171 -4.28 1.45 4.84
CA GLY A 171 -4.02 0.11 4.35
C GLY A 171 -5.23 -0.82 4.48
N GLY A 172 -5.03 -2.09 4.11
CA GLY A 172 -6.07 -3.11 4.12
C GLY A 172 -6.03 -4.00 2.86
N THR A 173 -7.02 -4.88 2.74
CA THR A 173 -7.10 -5.85 1.64
C THR A 173 -8.15 -5.43 0.62
N PHE A 174 -7.72 -5.30 -0.62
CA PHE A 174 -8.56 -5.14 -1.79
C PHE A 174 -8.82 -6.51 -2.42
N ALA A 175 -10.06 -6.76 -2.82
CA ALA A 175 -10.48 -8.04 -3.39
C ALA A 175 -10.70 -7.88 -4.89
N ASP A 176 -10.60 -8.99 -5.62
CA ASP A 176 -10.88 -9.07 -7.05
C ASP A 176 -10.06 -8.07 -7.88
N ILE A 177 -8.83 -7.79 -7.44
CA ILE A 177 -7.88 -6.96 -8.19
C ILE A 177 -7.24 -7.82 -9.27
N GLU A 178 -7.28 -7.33 -10.50
CA GLU A 178 -6.69 -8.01 -11.65
C GLU A 178 -5.18 -8.23 -11.44
N LEU A 179 -4.69 -9.42 -11.79
CA LEU A 179 -3.28 -9.76 -11.61
C LEU A 179 -2.51 -9.60 -12.93
N ILE A 180 -3.21 -9.71 -14.07
CA ILE A 180 -2.66 -9.52 -15.41
C ILE A 180 -3.64 -8.71 -16.29
N ALA A 181 -3.56 -7.39 -16.17
CA ALA A 181 -3.87 -6.42 -17.23
C ALA A 181 -3.10 -5.10 -16.98
N ASP A 182 -2.85 -4.33 -18.05
CA ASP A 182 -2.13 -3.04 -18.08
C ASP A 182 -0.56 -3.06 -18.03
N ASN A 183 0.11 -4.01 -18.71
CA ASN A 183 1.59 -4.23 -18.76
C ASN A 183 2.39 -3.20 -19.64
N PRO A 184 3.68 -2.75 -19.37
CA PRO A 184 4.92 -3.54 -19.11
C PRO A 184 5.99 -2.97 -18.10
N PRO A 185 7.14 -3.68 -17.78
CA PRO A 185 7.68 -4.92 -18.37
C PRO A 185 8.13 -6.00 -17.35
N THR A 186 7.72 -7.27 -17.43
CA THR A 186 7.27 -7.98 -18.63
C THR A 186 5.99 -8.80 -18.47
N ASN A 187 5.33 -8.87 -17.30
CA ASN A 187 3.93 -9.35 -17.24
C ASN A 187 3.14 -9.07 -15.94
N ASN A 188 3.63 -8.21 -15.03
CA ASN A 188 2.96 -7.99 -13.74
C ASN A 188 2.05 -6.75 -13.80
N ALA A 189 0.86 -6.83 -13.18
CA ALA A 189 -0.04 -5.69 -13.07
C ALA A 189 0.57 -4.56 -12.22
N GLN A 190 0.28 -3.32 -12.60
CA GLN A 190 0.71 -2.13 -11.89
C GLN A 190 -0.46 -1.22 -11.54
N TYR A 191 -0.44 -0.67 -10.33
CA TYR A 191 -1.50 0.20 -9.81
C TYR A 191 -0.91 1.39 -9.08
N THR A 192 -1.71 2.43 -8.89
CA THR A 192 -1.38 3.54 -8.00
C THR A 192 -2.22 3.44 -6.74
N ILE A 193 -1.58 3.50 -5.58
CA ILE A 193 -2.24 3.55 -4.29
C ILE A 193 -2.30 4.98 -3.81
N ARG A 194 -3.46 5.40 -3.29
CA ARG A 194 -3.63 6.67 -2.59
C ARG A 194 -4.10 6.43 -1.17
N HIS A 195 -3.34 6.93 -0.20
CA HIS A 195 -3.78 7.06 1.20
C HIS A 195 -4.21 8.49 1.45
N ARG A 196 -5.34 8.67 2.11
CA ARG A 196 -5.82 9.94 2.66
C ARG A 196 -5.88 9.80 4.16
N ILE A 197 -4.95 10.47 4.84
CA ILE A 197 -4.84 10.45 6.30
C ILE A 197 -5.38 11.78 6.80
N TYR A 198 -6.32 11.71 7.74
CA TYR A 198 -7.05 12.87 8.26
C TYR A 198 -6.65 13.13 9.71
N ASP A 199 -6.64 14.39 10.09
CA ASP A 199 -6.57 14.81 11.48
C ASP A 199 -7.99 15.00 12.08
N ASN A 200 -8.08 15.44 13.33
CA ASN A 200 -9.38 15.68 14.00
C ASN A 200 -10.04 17.02 13.60
N CYS A 201 -9.35 17.86 12.83
CA CYS A 201 -9.87 19.12 12.27
C CYS A 201 -10.36 18.99 10.83
N GLY A 202 -10.16 17.83 10.21
CA GLY A 202 -10.53 17.54 8.82
C GLY A 202 -9.46 17.92 7.79
N ASN A 203 -8.25 18.32 8.22
CA ASN A 203 -7.12 18.47 7.32
C ASN A 203 -6.65 17.09 6.84
N VAL A 204 -6.09 17.05 5.64
CA VAL A 204 -5.76 15.80 4.96
C VAL A 204 -4.35 15.83 4.40
N THR A 205 -3.66 14.71 4.54
CA THR A 205 -2.41 14.42 3.84
C THR A 205 -2.63 13.27 2.87
N ASP A 206 -2.43 13.57 1.58
CA ASP A 206 -2.49 12.60 0.48
C ASP A 206 -1.10 12.01 0.23
N CYS A 207 -1.03 10.67 0.21
CA CYS A 207 0.18 9.94 -0.14
C CYS A 207 -0.07 9.02 -1.32
N LEU A 208 0.62 9.25 -2.44
CA LEU A 208 0.51 8.45 -3.65
C LEU A 208 1.81 7.73 -3.96
N TYR A 209 1.71 6.43 -4.27
CA TYR A 209 2.82 5.63 -4.75
C TYR A 209 2.33 4.49 -5.64
N ASP A 210 3.20 4.04 -6.53
CA ASP A 210 2.89 2.92 -7.42
C ASP A 210 3.22 1.58 -6.76
N ILE A 211 2.48 0.55 -7.16
CA ILE A 211 2.74 -0.83 -6.77
C ILE A 211 2.84 -1.72 -8.00
N THR A 212 3.61 -2.79 -7.87
CA THR A 212 3.62 -3.92 -8.80
C THR A 212 3.03 -5.12 -8.09
N VAL A 213 1.94 -5.65 -8.62
CA VAL A 213 1.27 -6.83 -8.10
C VAL A 213 1.79 -8.04 -8.87
N VAL A 214 2.32 -9.01 -8.14
CA VAL A 214 2.91 -10.23 -8.69
C VAL A 214 1.99 -11.40 -8.38
N ASP A 215 1.56 -12.10 -9.41
CA ASP A 215 0.82 -13.34 -9.24
C ASP A 215 1.74 -14.42 -8.66
N LYS A 216 1.33 -14.97 -7.53
CA LYS A 216 1.96 -16.06 -6.79
C LYS A 216 0.93 -17.13 -6.40
N VAL A 217 -0.17 -17.20 -7.14
CA VAL A 217 -1.16 -18.27 -7.05
C VAL A 217 -0.59 -19.47 -7.82
N PRO A 218 -0.31 -20.60 -7.16
CA PRO A 218 0.30 -21.73 -7.85
C PRO A 218 -0.65 -22.35 -8.89
N PRO A 219 -0.13 -22.92 -9.98
CA PRO A 219 -0.96 -23.59 -10.98
C PRO A 219 -1.59 -24.88 -10.43
N VAL A 220 -2.62 -25.35 -11.12
CA VAL A 220 -3.19 -26.69 -10.91
C VAL A 220 -2.47 -27.67 -11.82
N ALA A 221 -1.74 -28.62 -11.21
CA ALA A 221 -1.13 -29.73 -11.94
C ALA A 221 -2.11 -30.90 -12.08
N ILE A 222 -2.43 -31.28 -13.32
CA ILE A 222 -3.29 -32.40 -13.69
C ILE A 222 -2.50 -33.28 -14.66
N CYS A 223 -2.35 -34.56 -14.35
CA CYS A 223 -1.34 -35.39 -14.99
C CYS A 223 -1.91 -36.76 -15.27
N ASP A 224 -1.37 -37.39 -16.31
CA ASP A 224 -1.69 -38.77 -16.64
C ASP A 224 -1.42 -39.69 -15.44
N GLU A 225 -2.30 -40.67 -15.23
CA GLU A 225 -2.04 -41.70 -14.20
C GLU A 225 -0.95 -42.67 -14.67
N ILE A 226 -1.03 -43.09 -15.95
CA ILE A 226 -0.15 -44.07 -16.58
C ILE A 226 0.16 -43.65 -18.03
N THR A 227 1.44 -43.62 -18.37
CA THR A 227 1.92 -43.38 -19.74
C THR A 227 2.73 -44.58 -20.22
N ASP A 228 2.28 -45.22 -21.31
CA ASP A 228 3.02 -46.32 -21.95
C ASP A 228 3.98 -45.77 -23.03
N LEU A 229 5.29 -45.93 -22.83
CA LEU A 229 6.34 -45.43 -23.71
C LEU A 229 7.05 -46.57 -24.42
N ALA A 230 6.87 -46.68 -25.75
CA ALA A 230 7.63 -47.64 -26.53
C ALA A 230 9.09 -47.21 -26.72
N ILE A 231 10.05 -48.11 -26.46
CA ILE A 231 11.45 -47.93 -26.85
C ILE A 231 11.65 -48.25 -28.33
N THR A 232 12.35 -47.36 -29.05
CA THR A 232 12.86 -47.62 -30.40
C THR A 232 14.37 -47.84 -30.41
N ASN A 233 14.88 -48.60 -31.39
CA ASN A 233 16.31 -48.81 -31.57
C ASN A 233 16.83 -48.13 -32.85
N ASN A 234 18.05 -47.59 -32.77
CA ASN A 234 18.71 -46.95 -33.91
C ASN A 234 19.41 -47.97 -34.83
N GLY A 235 18.92 -49.22 -34.86
CA GLY A 235 19.52 -50.33 -35.62
C GLY A 235 20.68 -51.06 -34.92
N GLN A 236 20.98 -50.77 -33.65
CA GLN A 236 21.94 -51.49 -32.83
C GLN A 236 21.23 -52.27 -31.71
N THR A 237 21.67 -53.49 -31.44
CA THR A 237 21.07 -54.37 -30.42
C THR A 237 21.49 -53.94 -29.00
N GLY A 238 20.52 -53.65 -28.13
CA GLY A 238 20.76 -53.40 -26.70
C GLY A 238 20.95 -51.93 -26.29
N GLU A 239 20.78 -50.97 -27.21
CA GLU A 239 20.97 -49.53 -26.97
C GLU A 239 19.72 -48.72 -27.37
N GLY A 240 18.53 -49.30 -27.22
CA GLY A 240 17.29 -48.58 -27.52
C GLY A 240 16.98 -47.58 -26.42
N CYS A 241 16.74 -46.33 -26.79
CA CYS A 241 16.25 -45.29 -25.88
C CYS A 241 15.16 -44.48 -26.59
N SER A 242 14.19 -43.99 -25.82
CA SER A 242 13.13 -43.09 -26.29
C SER A 242 13.09 -41.85 -25.40
N LEU A 243 12.83 -40.71 -26.02
CA LEU A 243 12.65 -39.44 -25.31
C LEU A 243 11.15 -39.19 -25.09
N LEU A 244 10.76 -38.91 -23.86
CA LEU A 244 9.41 -38.57 -23.44
C LEU A 244 9.36 -37.08 -23.05
N PRO A 245 8.78 -36.20 -23.88
CA PRO A 245 8.52 -34.81 -23.52
C PRO A 245 7.69 -34.69 -22.25
N ALA A 246 8.02 -33.75 -21.36
CA ALA A 246 7.29 -33.55 -20.11
C ALA A 246 5.83 -33.14 -20.34
N GLU A 247 5.55 -32.36 -21.39
CA GLU A 247 4.20 -31.96 -21.81
C GLU A 247 3.29 -33.15 -22.16
N ASN A 248 3.86 -34.31 -22.52
CA ASN A 248 3.08 -35.51 -22.83
C ASN A 248 2.61 -36.27 -21.57
N LEU A 249 3.00 -35.81 -20.37
CA LEU A 249 2.57 -36.35 -19.08
C LEU A 249 1.38 -35.56 -18.49
N ASP A 250 0.99 -34.47 -19.16
CA ASP A 250 -0.06 -33.56 -18.73
C ASP A 250 -1.45 -34.05 -19.17
N ASP A 251 -2.43 -33.92 -18.27
CA ASP A 251 -3.86 -34.21 -18.54
C ASP A 251 -4.72 -32.94 -18.35
N GLY A 252 -4.18 -31.79 -18.76
CA GLY A 252 -4.87 -30.51 -18.76
C GLY A 252 -4.58 -29.63 -17.56
N SER A 253 -3.32 -29.52 -17.14
CA SER A 253 -2.89 -28.52 -16.14
C SER A 253 -3.19 -27.10 -16.61
N TYR A 254 -3.44 -26.20 -15.65
CA TYR A 254 -3.80 -24.82 -15.95
C TYR A 254 -3.46 -23.88 -14.80
N ASP A 255 -3.41 -22.59 -15.11
CA ASP A 255 -3.20 -21.49 -14.17
C ASP A 255 -4.34 -20.46 -14.28
N ASN A 256 -4.52 -19.61 -13.26
CA ASN A 256 -5.54 -18.57 -13.26
C ASN A 256 -5.24 -17.38 -14.17
N CYS A 257 -3.97 -17.12 -14.47
CA CYS A 257 -3.54 -15.88 -15.10
C CYS A 257 -2.61 -16.06 -16.31
N GLY A 258 -2.08 -17.26 -16.55
CA GLY A 258 -1.13 -17.45 -17.64
C GLY A 258 -1.13 -18.83 -18.28
N ASP A 259 -0.21 -18.99 -19.22
CA ASP A 259 0.19 -20.29 -19.72
C ASP A 259 0.91 -21.08 -18.61
N VAL A 260 1.04 -22.39 -18.81
CA VAL A 260 1.84 -23.25 -17.92
C VAL A 260 3.00 -23.89 -18.68
N TRP A 261 4.07 -24.20 -17.95
CA TRP A 261 5.29 -24.82 -18.48
C TRP A 261 5.58 -26.15 -17.78
N PHE A 262 6.03 -27.13 -18.56
CA PHE A 262 6.16 -28.51 -18.13
C PHE A 262 7.62 -28.95 -18.07
N TYR A 263 8.01 -29.50 -16.93
CA TYR A 263 9.29 -30.19 -16.76
C TYR A 263 9.08 -31.47 -15.95
N ALA A 264 9.91 -32.48 -16.15
CA ALA A 264 9.77 -33.75 -15.47
C ALA A 264 11.08 -34.22 -14.85
N ALA A 265 10.98 -35.00 -13.78
CA ALA A 265 12.11 -35.66 -13.13
C ALA A 265 11.77 -37.11 -12.82
N LYS A 266 12.72 -38.01 -13.05
CA LYS A 266 12.61 -39.40 -12.58
C LYS A 266 12.65 -39.42 -11.05
N MET A 267 11.68 -40.09 -10.42
CA MET A 267 11.57 -40.16 -8.98
C MET A 267 12.78 -40.88 -8.38
N ASN A 268 13.42 -40.24 -7.41
CA ASN A 268 14.50 -40.82 -6.62
C ASN A 268 14.04 -40.88 -5.16
N PRO A 269 13.89 -42.06 -4.53
CA PRO A 269 13.35 -42.19 -3.19
C PRO A 269 14.25 -41.59 -2.09
N PHE A 270 15.50 -41.26 -2.42
CA PHE A 270 16.44 -40.63 -1.50
C PHE A 270 16.41 -39.10 -1.54
N LEU A 271 15.68 -38.51 -2.48
CA LEU A 271 15.46 -37.06 -2.59
C LEU A 271 14.04 -36.71 -2.12
N GLN A 272 13.83 -35.48 -1.67
CA GLN A 272 12.55 -35.01 -1.17
C GLN A 272 11.89 -34.06 -2.19
N PRO A 273 10.84 -34.48 -2.91
CA PRO A 273 10.14 -33.60 -3.84
C PRO A 273 9.51 -32.41 -3.12
N PRO A 274 9.33 -31.26 -3.79
CA PRO A 274 9.79 -30.94 -5.15
C PRO A 274 11.24 -30.41 -5.19
N TYR A 275 11.88 -30.24 -4.03
CA TYR A 275 13.22 -29.67 -3.95
C TYR A 275 14.32 -30.71 -4.22
N PHE A 276 15.51 -30.25 -4.60
CA PHE A 276 16.69 -31.09 -4.84
C PHE A 276 16.63 -32.01 -6.08
N TYR A 277 15.56 -31.98 -6.87
CA TYR A 277 15.51 -32.60 -8.19
C TYR A 277 16.05 -31.65 -9.26
N GLN A 278 16.62 -32.25 -10.30
CA GLN A 278 16.85 -31.62 -11.59
C GLN A 278 15.69 -32.01 -12.50
N TYR A 279 14.97 -31.01 -13.01
CA TYR A 279 13.82 -31.22 -13.87
C TYR A 279 14.19 -30.91 -15.32
N TYR A 280 13.75 -31.74 -16.25
CA TYR A 280 14.09 -31.65 -17.67
C TYR A 280 12.84 -31.43 -18.52
N PRO A 281 12.95 -30.74 -19.68
CA PRO A 281 11.83 -30.59 -20.61
C PRO A 281 11.42 -31.93 -21.25
N ALA A 282 12.29 -32.94 -21.20
CA ALA A 282 12.00 -34.30 -21.61
C ALA A 282 12.88 -35.31 -20.85
N LEU A 283 12.36 -36.52 -20.63
CA LEU A 283 13.07 -37.61 -19.97
C LEU A 283 13.43 -38.69 -20.99
N GLU A 284 14.68 -39.15 -20.97
CA GLU A 284 15.12 -40.29 -21.78
C GLU A 284 14.93 -41.58 -20.99
N PHE A 285 14.35 -42.61 -21.61
CA PHE A 285 14.23 -43.96 -21.04
C PHE A 285 14.89 -44.99 -21.95
N CYS A 286 15.73 -45.84 -21.37
CA CYS A 286 16.51 -46.83 -22.10
C CYS A 286 16.15 -48.28 -21.69
N CYS A 287 16.67 -49.27 -22.42
CA CYS A 287 16.34 -50.70 -22.21
C CYS A 287 16.65 -51.24 -20.80
N ASP A 288 17.50 -50.57 -20.03
CA ASP A 288 17.82 -50.89 -18.63
C ASP A 288 16.75 -50.40 -17.63
N GLU A 289 15.81 -49.58 -18.10
CA GLU A 289 14.71 -49.00 -17.31
C GLU A 289 13.34 -49.61 -17.67
N ILE A 290 13.32 -50.80 -18.30
CA ILE A 290 12.07 -51.52 -18.62
C ILE A 290 11.25 -51.77 -17.36
N GLY A 291 9.94 -51.50 -17.44
CA GLY A 291 8.98 -51.64 -16.35
C GLY A 291 8.40 -50.31 -15.88
N GLU A 292 7.85 -50.32 -14.66
CA GLU A 292 7.20 -49.16 -14.05
C GLU A 292 8.24 -48.18 -13.50
N ASN A 293 8.21 -46.94 -13.98
CA ASN A 293 9.04 -45.85 -13.53
C ASN A 293 8.16 -44.71 -13.01
N MET A 294 8.37 -44.32 -11.76
CA MET A 294 7.69 -43.15 -11.21
C MET A 294 8.36 -41.87 -11.69
N VAL A 295 7.57 -40.96 -12.24
CA VAL A 295 8.00 -39.63 -12.71
C VAL A 295 7.23 -38.56 -11.95
N ILE A 296 7.93 -37.47 -11.63
CA ILE A 296 7.32 -36.23 -11.13
C ILE A 296 7.16 -35.30 -12.31
N LEU A 297 5.94 -34.89 -12.62
CA LEU A 297 5.71 -33.75 -13.51
C LEU A 297 5.61 -32.48 -12.65
N LEU A 298 6.40 -31.48 -13.03
CA LEU A 298 6.44 -30.14 -12.49
C LEU A 298 5.76 -29.20 -13.48
N VAL A 299 4.77 -28.47 -12.97
CA VAL A 299 4.00 -27.47 -13.70
C VAL A 299 4.34 -26.10 -13.11
N LEU A 300 4.77 -25.18 -13.95
CA LEU A 300 5.15 -23.81 -13.60
C LEU A 300 4.17 -22.84 -14.26
N ASP A 301 3.91 -21.69 -13.62
CA ASP A 301 3.05 -20.61 -14.13
C ASP A 301 3.84 -19.42 -14.71
N PHE A 302 5.15 -19.61 -14.92
CA PHE A 302 6.01 -18.62 -15.55
C PHE A 302 7.04 -19.28 -16.47
N ASP A 303 7.54 -18.52 -17.44
CA ASP A 303 8.59 -18.97 -18.36
C ASP A 303 9.91 -19.23 -17.63
N PRO A 304 10.34 -20.50 -17.50
CA PRO A 304 11.53 -20.85 -16.74
C PRO A 304 12.81 -20.78 -17.58
N THR A 305 12.74 -20.44 -18.87
CA THR A 305 13.91 -20.37 -19.76
C THR A 305 15.05 -19.50 -19.26
N PRO A 306 14.83 -18.36 -18.55
CA PRO A 306 15.94 -17.58 -17.98
C PRO A 306 16.70 -18.29 -16.87
N PHE A 307 16.13 -19.35 -16.30
CA PHE A 307 16.68 -20.15 -15.20
C PHE A 307 17.19 -21.51 -15.66
N ALA A 308 17.04 -21.83 -16.96
CA ALA A 308 17.48 -23.10 -17.53
C ALA A 308 19.01 -23.20 -17.60
N LEU A 309 19.52 -24.37 -17.24
CA LEU A 309 20.90 -24.78 -17.46
C LEU A 309 21.17 -25.02 -18.96
N PRO A 310 22.44 -25.16 -19.38
CA PRO A 310 22.77 -25.38 -20.80
C PRO A 310 22.15 -26.63 -21.44
N ASP A 311 21.78 -27.63 -20.63
CA ASP A 311 21.07 -28.83 -21.06
C ASP A 311 19.54 -28.64 -21.10
N GLY A 312 19.05 -27.42 -20.84
CA GLY A 312 17.64 -27.06 -20.79
C GLY A 312 16.96 -27.40 -19.48
N SER A 313 17.64 -28.02 -18.51
CA SER A 313 17.05 -28.40 -17.23
C SER A 313 16.96 -27.23 -16.23
N ILE A 314 16.15 -27.39 -15.18
CA ILE A 314 16.01 -26.44 -14.09
C ILE A 314 16.18 -27.11 -12.72
N PHE A 315 16.52 -26.30 -11.72
CA PHE A 315 16.60 -26.72 -10.32
C PHE A 315 15.70 -25.87 -9.45
N LEU A 316 14.81 -26.52 -8.70
CA LEU A 316 14.06 -25.86 -7.63
C LEU A 316 14.91 -25.81 -6.37
N LEU A 317 15.47 -24.63 -6.08
CA LEU A 317 16.23 -24.41 -4.86
C LEU A 317 15.34 -23.76 -3.79
N PRO A 318 15.32 -24.29 -2.56
CA PRO A 318 14.61 -23.65 -1.45
C PRO A 318 15.06 -22.20 -1.27
N GLY A 319 14.11 -21.28 -1.10
CA GLY A 319 14.39 -19.86 -0.88
C GLY A 319 14.66 -19.04 -2.14
N GLN A 320 14.50 -19.61 -3.35
CA GLN A 320 14.44 -18.81 -4.57
C GLN A 320 13.05 -18.22 -4.77
N SER A 321 12.94 -16.91 -4.60
CA SER A 321 11.68 -16.15 -4.64
C SER A 321 10.93 -16.25 -5.96
N VAL A 322 11.61 -16.57 -7.07
CA VAL A 322 10.94 -16.72 -8.38
C VAL A 322 10.03 -17.94 -8.41
N PHE A 323 10.45 -19.06 -7.82
CA PHE A 323 9.66 -20.29 -7.78
C PHE A 323 8.66 -20.33 -6.63
N GLU A 324 8.85 -19.49 -5.60
CA GLU A 324 7.91 -19.42 -4.49
C GLU A 324 6.51 -19.06 -4.98
N GLY A 325 5.51 -19.91 -4.73
CA GLY A 325 4.12 -19.70 -5.15
C GLY A 325 3.86 -19.90 -6.65
N SER A 326 4.84 -20.38 -7.42
CA SER A 326 4.80 -20.36 -8.89
C SER A 326 4.89 -21.74 -9.56
N PHE A 327 4.56 -22.80 -8.80
CA PHE A 327 4.59 -24.16 -9.33
C PHE A 327 3.73 -25.13 -8.51
N ASN A 328 3.41 -26.25 -9.14
CA ASN A 328 2.83 -27.42 -8.48
C ASN A 328 3.37 -28.71 -9.12
N THR A 329 3.18 -29.85 -8.45
CA THR A 329 3.67 -31.14 -8.93
C THR A 329 2.64 -32.24 -8.77
N CYS A 330 2.73 -33.23 -9.64
CA CYS A 330 1.96 -34.47 -9.60
C CYS A 330 2.89 -35.65 -9.94
N MET A 331 2.37 -36.87 -9.82
CA MET A 331 3.13 -38.10 -10.09
C MET A 331 2.48 -38.89 -11.23
N VAL A 332 3.31 -39.41 -12.13
CA VAL A 332 2.90 -40.23 -13.27
C VAL A 332 3.66 -41.55 -13.24
N THR A 333 2.99 -42.66 -13.57
CA THR A 333 3.66 -43.95 -13.77
C THR A 333 3.98 -44.12 -15.26
N VAL A 334 5.26 -44.21 -15.61
CA VAL A 334 5.70 -44.45 -16.99
C VAL A 334 6.08 -45.92 -17.15
N ASN A 335 5.36 -46.64 -17.99
CA ASN A 335 5.68 -48.02 -18.37
C ASN A 335 6.52 -48.02 -19.63
N VAL A 336 7.73 -48.58 -19.53
CA VAL A 336 8.71 -48.64 -20.61
C VAL A 336 8.86 -50.06 -21.15
#